data_AF-B2TRR1-F1
#
_entry.id   AF-B2TRR1-F1
#
_cell.length_a   1.000
_cell.length_b   1.000
_cell.length_c   1.000
_cell.angle_alpha   90.00
_cell.angle_beta   90.00
_cell.angle_gamma   90.00
#
_symmetry.space_group_name_H-M   'P 1'
#
loop_
_entity.id
_entity.type
_entity.pdbx_description
1 polymer ?
#
loop_
_entity_poly.entity_id
_entity_poly.type
_entity_poly.pdbx_seq_one_letter_code
_entity_poly.pdbx_strand_id
1 'polypeptide(L)'
;MDKNKKPSIGLNYNKAIKQNKNFMYNDLKRSNCYNCDFTGSNFNFTSFRGAHFKDCNFFECTFKSAEFVGSNLKKSRFKRAKFEDTVFEGANLSGADFRDAKFKNVIFVGTDLSTAKNLEFDKSSVRIFEEAPAIEMSENLKKAIDSSLENEKIKRSRLLDNKDGDINTLSIMILLEKFNEKSLISGLKILCDRADRDFCTLSYIIKSIQTYQKEGIL
;
A
#
# COMPACT_ATOMS: atom_id res chain seq x y z
N MET A 1 -20.06 17.74 -25.04
CA MET A 1 -20.22 16.72 -23.97
C MET A 1 -19.61 15.44 -24.46
N ASP A 2 -18.44 15.07 -23.96
CA ASP A 2 -17.85 13.77 -24.23
C ASP A 2 -17.85 12.98 -22.90
N LYS A 3 -18.91 12.22 -22.70
CA LYS A 3 -19.13 11.35 -21.54
C LYS A 3 -18.56 9.97 -21.88
N ASN A 4 -17.23 9.79 -22.03
CA ASN A 4 -16.60 8.44 -22.06
C ASN A 4 -15.05 8.38 -22.11
N LYS A 5 -14.33 9.12 -21.26
CA LYS A 5 -12.93 8.78 -20.92
C LYS A 5 -12.67 8.86 -19.41
N LYS A 6 -12.46 7.71 -18.77
CA LYS A 6 -12.10 7.56 -17.34
C LYS A 6 -10.78 8.29 -17.04
N PRO A 7 -10.71 9.22 -16.07
CA PRO A 7 -9.44 9.75 -15.61
C PRO A 7 -9.05 9.10 -14.29
N SER A 8 -8.04 8.22 -14.30
CA SER A 8 -7.07 8.16 -13.20
C SER A 8 -5.67 8.11 -13.81
N ILE A 9 -5.33 9.18 -14.53
CA ILE A 9 -3.94 9.39 -14.95
C ILE A 9 -3.20 9.72 -13.65
N GLY A 10 -2.25 8.87 -13.25
CA GLY A 10 -1.40 9.12 -12.09
C GLY A 10 -0.81 10.54 -12.11
N LEU A 11 -0.37 11.04 -10.95
CA LEU A 11 0.16 12.40 -10.86
C LEU A 11 1.38 12.55 -11.78
N ASN A 12 1.36 13.55 -12.65
CA ASN A 12 2.50 13.91 -13.50
C ASN A 12 2.92 15.33 -13.18
N TYR A 13 3.75 15.49 -12.15
CA TYR A 13 4.16 16.79 -11.63
C TYR A 13 5.66 16.99 -11.70
N ASN A 14 6.09 18.20 -12.02
CA ASN A 14 7.49 18.60 -12.03
C ASN A 14 7.62 19.95 -11.34
N LYS A 15 8.43 20.05 -10.29
CA LYS A 15 8.61 21.27 -9.48
C LYS A 15 7.30 21.86 -8.93
N ALA A 16 6.27 21.02 -8.75
CA ALA A 16 4.97 21.48 -8.32
C ALA A 16 4.89 21.64 -6.80
N ILE A 17 4.16 22.67 -6.35
CA ILE A 17 3.82 22.88 -4.94
C ILE A 17 2.40 22.35 -4.69
N LYS A 18 2.29 21.30 -3.88
CA LYS A 18 1.06 20.57 -3.54
C LYS A 18 0.98 20.33 -2.03
N GLN A 19 1.24 21.37 -1.26
CA GLN A 19 1.20 21.33 0.21
C GLN A 19 -0.23 21.22 0.74
N ASN A 20 -0.37 20.59 1.91
CA ASN A 20 -1.61 20.45 2.68
C ASN A 20 -2.78 19.89 1.85
N LYS A 21 -2.48 18.95 0.94
CA LYS A 21 -3.49 18.31 0.10
C LYS A 21 -3.94 16.98 0.68
N ASN A 22 -5.16 16.61 0.34
CA ASN A 22 -5.70 15.30 0.66
C ASN A 22 -5.58 14.38 -0.56
N PHE A 23 -4.80 13.31 -0.43
CA PHE A 23 -4.63 12.25 -1.42
C PHE A 23 -5.12 10.90 -0.89
N MET A 24 -5.92 10.90 0.18
CA MET A 24 -6.41 9.66 0.78
C MET A 24 -7.16 8.79 -0.24
N TYR A 25 -6.96 7.48 -0.14
CA TYR A 25 -7.59 6.48 -1.01
C TYR A 25 -7.25 6.60 -2.51
N ASN A 26 -6.31 7.48 -2.89
CA ASN A 26 -5.90 7.58 -4.28
C ASN A 26 -5.10 6.36 -4.73
N ASP A 27 -5.37 5.92 -5.95
CA ASP A 27 -4.47 5.04 -6.67
C ASP A 27 -3.46 5.91 -7.44
N LEU A 28 -2.24 6.03 -6.91
CA LEU A 28 -1.14 6.76 -7.52
C LEU A 28 -0.20 5.84 -8.31
N LYS A 29 -0.66 4.64 -8.68
CA LYS A 29 0.11 3.71 -9.51
C LYS A 29 0.75 4.42 -10.70
N ARG A 30 2.05 4.19 -10.87
CA ARG A 30 2.84 4.72 -12.01
C ARG A 30 2.82 6.26 -12.14
N SER A 31 2.50 7.00 -11.08
CA SER A 31 2.64 8.45 -11.05
C SER A 31 4.11 8.86 -11.23
N ASN A 32 4.36 10.01 -11.87
CA ASN A 32 5.68 10.58 -12.08
C ASN A 32 5.75 12.00 -11.49
N CYS A 33 6.33 12.11 -10.31
CA CYS A 33 6.58 13.37 -9.63
C CYS A 33 8.08 13.60 -9.46
N TYR A 34 8.57 14.76 -9.90
CA TYR A 34 9.97 15.16 -9.76
C TYR A 34 10.08 16.51 -9.06
N ASN A 35 10.91 16.58 -8.02
CA ASN A 35 11.19 17.82 -7.28
C ASN A 35 9.93 18.55 -6.78
N CYS A 36 8.89 17.81 -6.41
CA CYS A 36 7.62 18.38 -5.96
C CYS A 36 7.59 18.55 -4.44
N ASP A 37 6.79 19.50 -3.95
CA ASP A 37 6.59 19.74 -2.54
C ASP A 37 5.18 19.35 -2.09
N PHE A 38 5.08 18.29 -1.30
CA PHE A 38 3.84 17.76 -0.75
C PHE A 38 3.69 18.07 0.75
N THR A 39 4.48 18.97 1.32
CA THR A 39 4.48 19.28 2.76
C THR A 39 3.09 19.28 3.40
N GLY A 40 2.93 18.56 4.51
CA GLY A 40 1.70 18.48 5.29
C GLY A 40 0.55 17.71 4.62
N SER A 41 0.79 17.05 3.48
CA SER A 41 -0.26 16.32 2.78
C SER A 41 -0.58 14.97 3.43
N ASN A 42 -1.82 14.54 3.22
CA ASN A 42 -2.34 13.28 3.72
C ASN A 42 -2.40 12.23 2.60
N PHE A 43 -1.64 11.15 2.76
CA PHE A 43 -1.56 10.00 1.85
C PHE A 43 -2.01 8.71 2.55
N ASN A 44 -2.90 8.81 3.53
CA ASN A 44 -3.44 7.62 4.18
C ASN A 44 -4.27 6.79 3.17
N PHE A 45 -4.08 5.48 3.18
CA PHE A 45 -4.77 4.51 2.32
C PHE A 45 -4.45 4.68 0.84
N THR A 46 -3.31 5.32 0.51
CA THR A 46 -2.88 5.60 -0.86
C THR A 46 -1.95 4.51 -1.38
N SER A 47 -2.15 4.09 -2.63
CA SER A 47 -1.22 3.20 -3.33
C SER A 47 -0.19 3.99 -4.14
N PHE A 48 1.09 3.68 -3.94
CA PHE A 48 2.23 4.22 -4.71
C PHE A 48 2.87 3.15 -5.60
N ARG A 49 2.14 2.08 -5.93
CA ARG A 49 2.70 0.93 -6.65
C ARG A 49 3.31 1.33 -8.00
N GLY A 50 4.62 1.10 -8.16
CA GLY A 50 5.39 1.48 -9.35
C GLY A 50 5.48 2.99 -9.58
N ALA A 51 5.20 3.83 -8.58
CA ALA A 51 5.24 5.28 -8.74
C ALA A 51 6.65 5.84 -8.57
N HIS A 52 6.96 6.92 -9.29
CA HIS A 52 8.23 7.62 -9.24
C HIS A 52 8.04 8.98 -8.57
N PHE A 53 8.48 9.12 -7.33
CA PHE A 53 8.49 10.37 -6.57
C PHE A 53 9.94 10.68 -6.19
N LYS A 54 10.71 11.19 -7.15
CA LYS A 54 12.14 11.48 -7.00
C LYS A 54 12.36 12.92 -6.56
N ASP A 55 13.31 13.12 -5.64
CA ASP A 55 13.68 14.44 -5.10
C ASP A 55 12.47 15.22 -4.53
N CYS A 56 11.40 14.54 -4.10
CA CYS A 56 10.19 15.18 -3.58
C CYS A 56 10.29 15.47 -2.08
N ASN A 57 9.59 16.50 -1.62
CA ASN A 57 9.47 16.85 -0.21
C ASN A 57 8.13 16.35 0.36
N PHE A 58 8.21 15.53 1.40
CA PHE A 58 7.07 14.97 2.15
C PHE A 58 7.15 15.36 3.63
N PHE A 59 7.66 16.56 3.92
CA PHE A 59 7.75 17.08 5.28
C PHE A 59 6.39 17.03 5.98
N GLU A 60 6.33 16.43 7.17
CA GLU A 60 5.11 16.26 7.97
C GLU A 60 3.92 15.55 7.28
N CYS A 61 4.17 14.79 6.21
CA CYS A 61 3.12 13.99 5.57
C CYS A 61 2.69 12.78 6.42
N THR A 62 1.50 12.25 6.15
CA THR A 62 0.95 11.05 6.80
C THR A 62 0.69 9.92 5.80
N PHE A 63 1.00 8.68 6.18
CA PHE A 63 0.98 7.50 5.31
C PHE A 63 0.38 6.26 5.98
N LYS A 64 -0.76 6.41 6.65
CA LYS A 64 -1.45 5.28 7.29
C LYS A 64 -1.94 4.27 6.24
N SER A 65 -1.57 2.99 6.35
CA SER A 65 -1.95 1.93 5.41
C SER A 65 -1.65 2.26 3.95
N ALA A 66 -0.56 3.01 3.70
CA ALA A 66 -0.07 3.28 2.37
C ALA A 66 0.86 2.15 1.88
N GLU A 67 0.93 1.98 0.56
CA GLU A 67 1.69 0.89 -0.06
C GLU A 67 2.68 1.41 -1.11
N PHE A 68 3.98 1.21 -0.86
CA PHE A 68 5.09 1.70 -1.68
C PHE A 68 5.74 0.58 -2.53
N VAL A 69 4.92 -0.27 -3.16
CA VAL A 69 5.43 -1.46 -3.89
C VAL A 69 6.13 -1.10 -5.20
N GLY A 70 7.41 -1.42 -5.34
CA GLY A 70 8.23 -1.12 -6.53
C GLY A 70 8.35 0.38 -6.82
N SER A 71 8.14 1.23 -5.80
CA SER A 71 8.17 2.68 -5.96
C SER A 71 9.60 3.23 -5.99
N ASN A 72 9.81 4.36 -6.65
CA ASN A 72 11.08 5.06 -6.67
C ASN A 72 10.99 6.35 -5.88
N LEU A 73 11.57 6.36 -4.69
CA LEU A 73 11.58 7.48 -3.74
C LEU A 73 12.99 8.09 -3.61
N LYS A 74 13.86 7.86 -4.59
CA LYS A 74 15.26 8.30 -4.59
C LYS A 74 15.36 9.79 -4.25
N LYS A 75 16.21 10.10 -3.27
CA LYS A 75 16.50 11.46 -2.77
C LYS A 75 15.29 12.24 -2.22
N SER A 76 14.14 11.60 -2.02
CA SER A 76 12.98 12.25 -1.40
C SER A 76 13.18 12.47 0.09
N ARG A 77 12.56 13.52 0.63
CA ARG A 77 12.69 13.95 2.02
C ARG A 77 11.40 13.67 2.77
N PHE A 78 11.45 12.82 3.79
CA PHE A 78 10.34 12.42 4.64
C PHE A 78 10.50 12.97 6.06
N LYS A 79 11.15 14.14 6.20
CA LYS A 79 11.42 14.70 7.53
C LYS A 79 10.12 14.88 8.32
N ARG A 80 10.06 14.34 9.55
CA ARG A 80 8.87 14.36 10.42
C ARG A 80 7.60 13.71 9.84
N ALA A 81 7.73 12.92 8.76
CA ALA A 81 6.61 12.16 8.22
C ALA A 81 6.18 11.03 9.18
N LYS A 82 4.91 10.63 9.11
CA LYS A 82 4.34 9.57 9.95
C LYS A 82 3.88 8.40 9.08
N PHE A 83 4.43 7.23 9.36
CA PHE A 83 4.10 5.95 8.73
C PHE A 83 3.44 5.05 9.77
N GLU A 84 2.23 4.57 9.46
CA GLU A 84 1.48 3.64 10.30
C GLU A 84 0.90 2.54 9.41
N ASP A 85 1.10 1.27 9.75
CA ASP A 85 0.60 0.15 8.93
C ASP A 85 1.07 0.22 7.45
N THR A 86 2.25 0.79 7.19
CA THR A 86 2.77 1.06 5.83
C THR A 86 3.63 -0.10 5.33
N VAL A 87 3.55 -0.39 4.03
CA VAL A 87 4.42 -1.38 3.36
C VAL A 87 5.35 -0.70 2.36
N PHE A 88 6.64 -1.02 2.43
CA PHE A 88 7.66 -0.74 1.42
C PHE A 88 8.18 -2.06 0.87
N GLU A 89 7.74 -2.44 -0.33
CA GLU A 89 8.17 -3.68 -0.98
C GLU A 89 8.96 -3.33 -2.24
N GLY A 90 10.24 -3.71 -2.33
CA GLY A 90 11.09 -3.39 -3.48
C GLY A 90 11.23 -1.88 -3.75
N ALA A 91 11.09 -1.04 -2.73
CA ALA A 91 11.13 0.42 -2.91
C ALA A 91 12.58 0.90 -3.09
N ASN A 92 12.83 1.81 -4.02
CA ASN A 92 14.13 2.48 -4.11
C ASN A 92 14.17 3.68 -3.15
N LEU A 93 14.90 3.49 -2.04
CA LEU A 93 15.11 4.52 -1.01
C LEU A 93 16.48 5.21 -1.09
N SER A 94 17.21 5.08 -2.20
CA SER A 94 18.57 5.61 -2.31
C SER A 94 18.63 7.11 -2.04
N GLY A 95 19.35 7.47 -0.98
CA GLY A 95 19.51 8.84 -0.51
C GLY A 95 18.24 9.50 0.01
N ALA A 96 17.14 8.76 0.19
CA ALA A 96 15.94 9.28 0.83
C ALA A 96 16.24 9.61 2.30
N ASP A 97 15.73 10.74 2.80
CA ASP A 97 16.02 11.25 4.13
C ASP A 97 14.79 11.10 5.04
N PHE A 98 14.90 10.31 6.10
CA PHE A 98 13.84 10.00 7.05
C PHE A 98 14.01 10.71 8.41
N ARG A 99 14.80 11.79 8.48
CA ARG A 99 15.07 12.52 9.74
C ARG A 99 13.79 12.80 10.52
N ASP A 100 13.74 12.42 11.79
CA ASP A 100 12.61 12.60 12.69
C ASP A 100 11.29 11.91 12.25
N ALA A 101 11.32 11.05 11.22
CA ALA A 101 10.15 10.29 10.82
C ALA A 101 9.72 9.31 11.92
N LYS A 102 8.43 8.98 11.95
CA LYS A 102 7.85 8.06 12.92
C LYS A 102 7.29 6.84 12.21
N PHE A 103 7.59 5.67 12.73
CA PHE A 103 7.21 4.37 12.17
C PHE A 103 6.42 3.58 13.22
N LYS A 104 5.25 3.08 12.85
CA LYS A 104 4.42 2.20 13.67
C LYS A 104 3.87 1.07 12.79
N ASN A 105 4.25 -0.17 13.08
CA ASN A 105 3.87 -1.34 12.28
C ASN A 105 4.20 -1.15 10.78
N VAL A 106 5.45 -0.79 10.48
CA VAL A 106 5.92 -0.63 9.09
C VAL A 106 6.64 -1.89 8.66
N ILE A 107 6.42 -2.31 7.41
CA ILE A 107 7.07 -3.50 6.84
C ILE A 107 7.93 -3.09 5.66
N PHE A 108 9.20 -3.50 5.68
CA PHE A 108 10.10 -3.44 4.54
C PHE A 108 10.31 -4.85 3.99
N VAL A 109 10.14 -5.03 2.68
CA VAL A 109 10.41 -6.29 1.96
C VAL A 109 11.31 -5.98 0.78
N GLY A 110 12.42 -6.70 0.61
CA GLY A 110 13.33 -6.55 -0.52
C GLY A 110 13.77 -5.11 -0.78
N THR A 111 13.91 -4.31 0.28
CA THR A 111 14.20 -2.88 0.22
C THR A 111 15.56 -2.61 0.86
N ASP A 112 16.49 -2.05 0.09
CA ASP A 112 17.84 -1.72 0.58
C ASP A 112 17.81 -0.47 1.49
N LEU A 113 17.75 -0.72 2.79
CA LEU A 113 17.74 0.31 3.83
C LEU A 113 19.09 0.99 4.04
N SER A 114 20.20 0.38 3.63
CA SER A 114 21.55 0.92 3.85
C SER A 114 21.81 2.22 3.08
N THR A 115 21.02 2.44 2.03
CA THR A 115 21.11 3.63 1.17
C THR A 115 20.24 4.79 1.65
N ALA A 116 19.36 4.56 2.62
CA ALA A 116 18.54 5.60 3.23
C ALA A 116 19.33 6.41 4.27
N LYS A 117 18.95 7.66 4.48
CA LYS A 117 19.59 8.59 5.42
C LYS A 117 18.69 8.83 6.62
N ASN A 118 19.27 8.90 7.81
CA ASN A 118 18.57 9.20 9.07
C ASN A 118 17.36 8.30 9.30
N LEU A 119 17.46 7.04 8.87
CA LEU A 119 16.41 6.05 9.05
C LEU A 119 16.59 5.39 10.42
N GLU A 120 15.90 5.94 11.41
CA GLU A 120 15.92 5.47 12.79
C GLU A 120 14.51 5.03 13.20
N PHE A 121 14.39 3.84 13.81
CA PHE A 121 13.13 3.28 14.26
C PHE A 121 13.34 2.30 15.42
N ASP A 122 12.27 2.06 16.17
CA ASP A 122 12.23 1.00 17.17
C ASP A 122 12.08 -0.36 16.46
N LYS A 123 12.83 -1.37 16.89
CA LYS A 123 12.75 -2.73 16.30
C LYS A 123 11.36 -3.36 16.45
N SER A 124 10.60 -2.99 17.47
CA SER A 124 9.21 -3.44 17.66
C SER A 124 8.22 -2.77 16.70
N SER A 125 8.60 -1.61 16.11
CA SER A 125 7.71 -0.86 15.23
C SER A 125 7.91 -1.17 13.75
N VAL A 126 8.96 -1.91 13.39
CA VAL A 126 9.34 -2.23 12.02
C VAL A 126 9.67 -3.71 11.85
N ARG A 127 9.19 -4.31 10.76
CA ARG A 127 9.59 -5.65 10.30
C ARG A 127 10.33 -5.53 8.98
N ILE A 128 11.39 -6.32 8.81
CA ILE A 128 12.24 -6.30 7.63
C ILE A 128 12.38 -7.72 7.11
N PHE A 129 12.10 -7.91 5.84
CA PHE A 129 12.26 -9.18 5.13
C PHE A 129 13.10 -8.97 3.86
N GLU A 130 13.96 -9.91 3.52
CA GLU A 130 14.71 -9.87 2.26
C GLU A 130 13.80 -10.15 1.06
N GLU A 131 12.83 -11.04 1.25
CA GLU A 131 11.82 -11.43 0.28
C GLU A 131 10.46 -11.57 0.95
N ALA A 132 9.38 -11.69 0.16
CA ALA A 132 8.04 -11.84 0.73
C ALA A 132 8.00 -13.07 1.64
N PRO A 133 7.51 -12.95 2.89
CA PRO A 133 7.57 -14.04 3.85
C PRO A 133 6.75 -15.23 3.34
N ALA A 134 7.32 -16.43 3.46
CA ALA A 134 6.56 -17.66 3.28
C ALA A 134 5.54 -17.79 4.42
N ILE A 135 4.34 -18.25 4.08
CA ILE A 135 3.29 -18.51 5.06
C ILE A 135 2.66 -19.87 4.79
N GLU A 136 2.27 -20.54 5.86
CA GLU A 136 1.40 -21.71 5.77
C GLU A 136 -0.04 -21.22 5.57
N MET A 137 -0.75 -21.80 4.62
CA MET A 137 -2.16 -21.53 4.38
C MET A 137 -2.88 -22.81 4.00
N SER A 138 -4.14 -22.97 4.44
CA SER A 138 -4.91 -24.14 4.02
C SER A 138 -5.29 -24.05 2.53
N GLU A 139 -5.56 -25.21 1.96
CA GLU A 139 -6.09 -25.33 0.60
C GLU A 139 -7.43 -24.58 0.44
N ASN A 140 -8.21 -24.44 1.52
CA ASN A 140 -9.45 -23.67 1.49
C ASN A 140 -9.21 -22.17 1.39
N LEU A 141 -8.20 -21.65 2.08
CA LEU A 141 -7.79 -20.25 1.96
C LEU A 141 -7.26 -19.96 0.57
N LYS A 142 -6.40 -20.85 0.05
CA LYS A 142 -5.89 -20.75 -1.33
C LYS A 142 -7.02 -20.66 -2.36
N LYS A 143 -7.98 -21.59 -2.31
CA LYS A 143 -9.16 -21.57 -3.19
C LYS A 143 -10.00 -20.30 -3.04
N ALA A 144 -10.18 -19.80 -1.81
CA ALA A 144 -10.93 -18.56 -1.59
C ALA A 144 -10.23 -17.34 -2.20
N ILE A 145 -8.91 -17.28 -2.14
CA ILE A 145 -8.11 -16.24 -2.79
C ILE A 145 -8.25 -16.37 -4.31
N ASP A 146 -8.05 -17.55 -4.86
CA ASP A 146 -8.15 -17.80 -6.30
C ASP A 146 -9.54 -17.42 -6.85
N SER A 147 -10.61 -17.85 -6.19
CA SER A 147 -11.98 -17.45 -6.57
C SER A 147 -12.19 -15.94 -6.45
N SER A 148 -11.65 -15.28 -5.41
CA SER A 148 -11.79 -13.82 -5.28
C SER A 148 -11.10 -13.05 -6.42
N LEU A 149 -10.07 -13.63 -7.03
CA LEU A 149 -9.36 -13.05 -8.17
C LEU A 149 -10.14 -13.18 -9.49
N GLU A 150 -11.27 -13.89 -9.53
CA GLU A 150 -12.22 -13.86 -10.65
C GLU A 150 -12.99 -12.53 -10.71
N ASN A 151 -13.08 -11.79 -9.59
CA ASN A 151 -13.63 -10.44 -9.59
C ASN A 151 -12.61 -9.44 -10.16
N GLU A 152 -12.97 -8.80 -11.28
CA GLU A 152 -12.14 -7.83 -12.00
C GLU A 152 -11.59 -6.69 -11.12
N LYS A 153 -12.35 -6.21 -10.14
CA LYS A 153 -11.93 -5.12 -9.25
C LYS A 153 -10.82 -5.59 -8.31
N ILE A 154 -10.99 -6.78 -7.76
CA ILE A 154 -9.99 -7.43 -6.89
C ILE A 154 -8.74 -7.74 -7.69
N LYS A 155 -8.86 -8.37 -8.87
CA LYS A 155 -7.72 -8.70 -9.73
C LYS A 155 -6.92 -7.47 -10.15
N ARG A 156 -7.60 -6.38 -10.55
CA ARG A 156 -6.94 -5.12 -10.96
C ARG A 156 -6.24 -4.41 -9.80
N SER A 157 -6.69 -4.63 -8.56
CA SER A 157 -6.06 -4.03 -7.38
C SER A 157 -4.61 -4.49 -7.22
N ARG A 158 -4.30 -5.74 -7.62
CA ARG A 158 -3.01 -6.44 -7.43
C ARG A 158 -2.59 -6.55 -5.96
N LEU A 159 -3.58 -6.69 -5.08
CA LEU A 159 -3.38 -6.81 -3.64
C LEU A 159 -3.25 -8.25 -3.18
N LEU A 160 -3.98 -9.19 -3.79
CA LEU A 160 -3.95 -10.62 -3.41
C LEU A 160 -3.01 -11.45 -4.29
N ASP A 161 -2.51 -10.90 -5.39
CA ASP A 161 -1.62 -11.55 -6.33
C ASP A 161 -0.42 -10.67 -6.71
N ASN A 162 0.69 -11.33 -7.05
CA ASN A 162 1.89 -10.68 -7.56
C ASN A 162 1.79 -10.48 -9.08
N LYS A 163 2.83 -9.91 -9.70
CA LYS A 163 2.83 -9.63 -11.15
C LYS A 163 2.78 -10.91 -12.00
N ASP A 164 3.35 -12.00 -11.49
CA ASP A 164 3.50 -13.30 -12.13
C ASP A 164 2.24 -14.17 -11.98
N GLY A 165 1.32 -13.75 -11.11
CA GLY A 165 0.01 -14.38 -10.90
C GLY A 165 -0.07 -15.24 -9.65
N ASP A 166 1.04 -15.42 -8.93
CA ASP A 166 1.04 -16.14 -7.65
C ASP A 166 0.42 -15.30 -6.55
N ILE A 167 0.00 -15.97 -5.48
CA ILE A 167 -0.55 -15.33 -4.28
C ILE A 167 0.49 -14.41 -3.66
N ASN A 168 0.06 -13.19 -3.33
CA ASN A 168 0.87 -12.24 -2.58
C ASN A 168 0.89 -12.64 -1.09
N THR A 169 1.88 -13.43 -0.69
CA THR A 169 1.99 -13.96 0.67
C THR A 169 2.14 -12.87 1.72
N LEU A 170 2.79 -11.75 1.41
CA LEU A 170 2.89 -10.59 2.31
C LEU A 170 1.49 -10.04 2.63
N SER A 171 0.65 -9.87 1.61
CA SER A 171 -0.73 -9.43 1.79
C SER A 171 -1.55 -10.40 2.63
N ILE A 172 -1.41 -11.70 2.36
CA ILE A 172 -2.15 -12.72 3.12
C ILE A 172 -1.66 -12.79 4.58
N MET A 173 -0.36 -12.67 4.84
CA MET A 173 0.20 -12.57 6.20
C MET A 173 -0.45 -11.40 6.96
N ILE A 174 -0.49 -10.21 6.35
CA ILE A 174 -1.10 -9.01 6.96
C ILE A 174 -2.60 -9.24 7.23
N LEU A 175 -3.32 -9.92 6.32
CA LEU A 175 -4.73 -10.23 6.53
C LEU A 175 -4.94 -11.24 7.67
N LEU A 176 -4.08 -12.26 7.77
CA LEU A 176 -4.14 -13.27 8.84
C LEU A 176 -3.75 -12.70 10.22
N GLU A 177 -2.97 -11.63 10.28
CA GLU A 177 -2.74 -10.87 11.52
C GLU A 177 -3.97 -10.11 12.01
N LYS A 178 -4.91 -9.82 11.10
CA LYS A 178 -6.15 -9.08 11.42
C LYS A 178 -7.35 -10.00 11.61
N PHE A 179 -7.33 -11.17 10.98
CA PHE A 179 -8.46 -12.10 10.95
C PHE A 179 -7.98 -13.53 11.14
N ASN A 180 -8.73 -14.31 11.91
CA ASN A 180 -8.56 -15.77 11.83
C ASN A 180 -8.91 -16.26 10.41
N GLU A 181 -8.35 -17.41 10.04
CA GLU A 181 -8.44 -17.94 8.69
C GLU A 181 -9.89 -18.18 8.23
N LYS A 182 -10.76 -18.68 9.11
CA LYS A 182 -12.18 -18.91 8.81
C LYS A 182 -12.88 -17.61 8.43
N SER A 183 -12.68 -16.54 9.21
CA SER A 183 -13.24 -15.22 8.92
C SER A 183 -12.66 -14.62 7.64
N LEU A 184 -11.37 -14.84 7.36
CA LEU A 184 -10.75 -14.37 6.12
C LEU A 184 -11.35 -15.07 4.89
N ILE A 185 -11.50 -16.39 4.93
CA ILE A 185 -12.11 -17.19 3.85
C ILE A 185 -13.53 -16.70 3.55
N SER A 186 -14.39 -16.62 4.57
CA SER A 186 -15.77 -16.16 4.39
C SER A 186 -15.81 -14.70 3.91
N GLY A 187 -14.93 -13.85 4.43
CA GLY A 187 -14.84 -12.44 4.05
C GLY A 187 -14.43 -12.24 2.60
N LEU A 188 -13.47 -13.03 2.10
CA LEU A 188 -13.04 -13.00 0.70
C LEU A 188 -14.15 -13.48 -0.25
N LYS A 189 -14.91 -14.52 0.14
CA LYS A 189 -16.07 -14.97 -0.63
C LYS A 189 -17.12 -13.87 -0.78
N ILE A 190 -17.50 -13.24 0.33
CA ILE A 190 -18.48 -12.14 0.31
C ILE A 190 -17.92 -10.94 -0.49
N LEU A 191 -16.63 -10.62 -0.33
CA LEU A 191 -15.99 -9.54 -1.08
C LEU A 191 -15.99 -9.83 -2.58
N CYS A 192 -15.75 -11.06 -3.00
CA CYS A 192 -15.81 -11.47 -4.41
C CYS A 192 -17.17 -11.14 -5.03
N ASP A 193 -18.26 -11.43 -4.31
CA ASP A 193 -19.62 -11.19 -4.79
C ASP A 193 -20.01 -9.69 -4.76
N ARG A 194 -19.49 -8.93 -3.79
CA ARG A 194 -19.92 -7.55 -3.51
C ARG A 194 -19.01 -6.46 -4.05
N ALA A 195 -17.76 -6.76 -4.41
CA ALA A 195 -16.81 -5.75 -4.87
C ALA A 195 -17.24 -5.17 -6.23
N ASP A 196 -17.76 -3.95 -6.20
CA ASP A 196 -18.29 -3.22 -7.36
C ASP A 196 -17.43 -2.01 -7.75
N ARG A 197 -16.45 -1.63 -6.92
CA ARG A 197 -15.60 -0.44 -7.08
C ARG A 197 -14.13 -0.78 -7.06
N ASP A 198 -13.34 0.03 -7.76
CA ASP A 198 -11.88 -0.09 -7.75
C ASP A 198 -11.34 0.34 -6.37
N PHE A 199 -10.32 -0.37 -5.90
CA PHE A 199 -9.63 -0.10 -4.65
C PHE A 199 -8.13 -0.36 -4.80
N CYS A 200 -7.33 0.24 -3.93
CA CYS A 200 -5.90 0.40 -4.20
C CYS A 200 -4.96 -0.09 -3.08
N THR A 201 -5.45 -0.29 -1.85
CA THR A 201 -4.65 -0.80 -0.72
C THR A 201 -5.42 -1.90 0.04
N LEU A 202 -4.69 -2.74 0.77
CA LEU A 202 -5.23 -3.79 1.63
C LEU A 202 -6.23 -3.27 2.67
N SER A 203 -6.13 -1.99 3.04
CA SER A 203 -7.07 -1.35 3.96
C SER A 203 -8.53 -1.46 3.50
N TYR A 204 -8.78 -1.53 2.19
CA TYR A 204 -10.12 -1.75 1.65
C TYR A 204 -10.64 -3.15 1.99
N ILE A 205 -9.84 -4.20 1.75
CA ILE A 205 -10.19 -5.59 2.07
C ILE A 205 -10.43 -5.72 3.58
N ILE A 206 -9.51 -5.19 4.40
CA ILE A 206 -9.62 -5.20 5.86
C ILE A 206 -10.92 -4.53 6.31
N LYS A 207 -11.21 -3.33 5.79
CA LYS A 207 -12.40 -2.58 6.17
C LYS A 207 -13.69 -3.29 5.76
N SER A 208 -13.73 -3.90 4.57
CA SER A 208 -14.88 -4.67 4.10
C SER A 208 -15.15 -5.87 5.00
N ILE A 209 -14.14 -6.68 5.32
CA ILE A 209 -14.29 -7.84 6.21
C ILE A 209 -14.74 -7.39 7.60
N GLN A 210 -14.14 -6.34 8.17
CA GLN A 210 -14.57 -5.77 9.46
C GLN A 210 -16.04 -5.30 9.43
N THR A 211 -16.49 -4.75 8.29
CA THR A 211 -17.87 -4.30 8.11
C THR A 211 -18.82 -5.50 8.11
N TYR A 212 -18.48 -6.58 7.39
CA TYR A 212 -19.26 -7.81 7.38
C TYR A 212 -19.37 -8.45 8.78
N GLN A 213 -18.31 -8.42 9.58
CA GLN A 213 -18.34 -8.89 10.97
C GLN A 213 -19.30 -8.05 11.82
N LYS A 214 -19.23 -6.72 11.68
CA LYS A 214 -20.10 -5.78 12.41
C LYS A 214 -21.57 -5.92 12.03
N GLU A 215 -21.85 -6.25 10.77
CA GLU A 215 -23.20 -6.44 10.24
C GLU A 215 -23.76 -7.86 10.46
N GLY A 216 -22.98 -8.79 11.03
CA GLY A 216 -23.42 -10.17 11.27
C GLY A 216 -23.55 -11.02 10.00
N ILE A 217 -22.85 -10.64 8.93
CA ILE A 217 -22.86 -11.31 7.62
C ILE A 217 -21.77 -12.40 7.56
N LEU A 218 -20.81 -12.36 8.51
CA LEU A 218 -19.63 -13.22 8.59
C LEU A 218 -19.76 -14.36 9.60
#